data_AF-A0A969F6Z9-F1
#
_entry.id   AF-A0A969F6Z9-F1
#
_cell.length_a   1.000
_cell.length_b   1.000
_cell.length_c   1.000
_cell.angle_alpha   90.00
_cell.angle_beta   90.00
_cell.angle_gamma   90.00
#
_symmetry.space_group_name_H-M   'P 1'
#
loop_
_entity.id
_entity.type
_entity.pdbx_description
1 polymer ?
#
loop_
_entity_poly.entity_id
_entity_poly.type
_entity_poly.pdbx_seq_one_letter_code
_entity_poly.pdbx_strand_id
1 'polypeptide(L)'
;MDAPLVVNAPPETEAPSEEEVQGERVTPSRRFEWENVAILFALVVLLIGAYFRFTGLNWDGNYHLHPDERFLTIVTTQLQPASSLTNYLRTSESTLNPYNQGQGFYVYGNFPMTVTRYAAELITRACSTLAENNPAEPPPCPYVYTAYDGVHLLGRFLSGLLDLFSVFFTFLIGRRLYGWKAGLLASLLLALAVMPIQQSHFFTMDNWAAALTTITLYTAVRAA
;
A
#
# COMPACT_ATOMS: atom_id res chain seq x y z
N MET A 1 -6.94 -11.98 102.86
CA MET A 1 -6.13 -13.09 102.29
C MET A 1 -6.04 -12.82 100.81
N ASP A 2 -5.00 -12.11 100.39
CA ASP A 2 -4.77 -11.73 99.00
C ASP A 2 -4.15 -12.91 98.24
N ALA A 3 -4.86 -13.39 97.21
CA ALA A 3 -4.31 -14.31 96.22
C ALA A 3 -3.75 -13.50 95.03
N PRO A 4 -2.62 -13.92 94.42
CA PRO A 4 -2.00 -13.15 93.36
C PRO A 4 -2.81 -13.27 92.06
N LEU A 5 -2.94 -12.15 91.34
CA LEU A 5 -3.49 -12.10 89.99
C LEU A 5 -2.54 -12.84 89.04
N VAL A 6 -3.00 -13.96 88.48
CA VAL A 6 -2.36 -14.63 87.34
C VAL A 6 -2.64 -13.80 86.09
N VAL A 7 -1.60 -13.19 85.52
CA VAL A 7 -1.68 -12.53 84.22
C VAL A 7 -1.55 -13.61 83.14
N ASN A 8 -2.66 -13.98 82.51
CA ASN A 8 -2.61 -14.80 81.30
C ASN A 8 -2.12 -13.93 80.13
N ALA A 9 -1.10 -14.39 79.41
CA ALA A 9 -0.65 -13.77 78.17
C ALA A 9 -1.79 -13.80 77.13
N PRO A 10 -1.92 -12.75 76.29
CA PRO A 10 -2.91 -12.76 75.21
C PRO A 10 -2.60 -13.89 74.21
N PRO A 11 -3.63 -14.48 73.57
CA PRO A 11 -3.42 -15.50 72.55
C PRO A 11 -2.62 -14.91 71.39
N GLU A 12 -1.61 -15.65 70.91
CA GLU A 12 -0.91 -15.32 69.67
C GLU A 12 -1.94 -15.26 68.54
N THR A 13 -2.20 -14.06 68.03
CA THR A 13 -2.87 -13.89 66.73
C THR A 13 -1.95 -14.48 65.67
N GLU A 14 -2.26 -15.71 65.24
CA GLU A 14 -1.69 -16.28 64.03
C GLU A 14 -1.88 -15.28 62.90
N ALA A 15 -0.77 -14.85 62.29
CA ALA A 15 -0.81 -14.05 61.08
C ALA A 15 -1.55 -14.85 60.00
N PRO A 16 -2.40 -14.21 59.17
CA PRO A 16 -3.11 -14.92 58.13
C PRO A 16 -2.09 -15.59 57.21
N SER A 17 -2.27 -16.89 56.97
CA SER A 17 -1.45 -17.68 56.07
C SER A 17 -1.35 -16.99 54.70
N GLU A 18 -0.16 -17.00 54.10
CA GLU A 18 0.18 -16.35 52.82
C GLU A 18 -0.74 -16.73 51.63
N GLU A 19 -1.62 -17.72 51.79
CA GLU A 19 -2.62 -18.12 50.80
C GLU A 19 -3.79 -17.12 50.65
N GLU A 20 -4.14 -16.33 51.67
CA GLU A 20 -5.31 -15.44 51.61
C GLU A 20 -5.08 -14.13 50.82
N VAL A 21 -3.83 -13.80 50.49
CA VAL A 21 -3.50 -12.60 49.68
C VAL A 21 -3.61 -12.87 48.17
N GLN A 22 -3.92 -14.10 47.74
CA GLN A 22 -4.05 -14.43 46.31
C GLN A 22 -5.46 -14.20 45.73
N GLY A 23 -6.24 -13.32 46.35
CA GLY A 23 -7.54 -12.86 45.85
C GLY A 23 -7.42 -11.92 44.65
N GLU A 24 -7.96 -12.36 43.51
CA GLU A 24 -8.25 -11.61 42.28
C GLU A 24 -7.05 -11.12 41.44
N ARG A 25 -6.33 -12.09 40.85
CA ARG A 25 -5.79 -11.87 39.50
C ARG A 25 -6.95 -11.67 38.53
N VAL A 26 -7.34 -10.42 38.28
CA VAL A 26 -8.16 -10.03 37.14
C VAL A 26 -7.45 -10.56 35.89
N THR A 27 -7.91 -11.69 35.36
CA THR A 27 -7.46 -12.17 34.06
C THR A 27 -7.82 -11.08 33.05
N PRO A 28 -6.90 -10.63 32.18
CA PRO A 28 -7.25 -9.66 31.16
C PRO A 28 -8.35 -10.31 30.33
N SER A 29 -9.57 -9.78 30.43
CA SER A 29 -10.70 -10.27 29.65
C SER A 29 -10.23 -10.31 28.20
N ARG A 30 -10.20 -11.50 27.59
CA ARG A 30 -9.95 -11.66 26.16
C ARG A 30 -10.95 -10.74 25.46
N ARG A 31 -10.53 -9.54 25.05
CA ARG A 31 -11.30 -8.70 24.14
C ARG A 31 -11.50 -9.57 22.91
N PHE A 32 -12.70 -10.09 22.78
CA PHE A 32 -13.09 -11.08 21.79
C PHE A 32 -12.61 -10.66 20.39
N GLU A 33 -12.19 -11.62 19.57
CA GLU A 33 -11.37 -11.48 18.35
C GLU A 33 -11.99 -10.71 17.16
N TRP A 34 -12.96 -9.84 17.40
CA TRP A 34 -13.59 -9.01 16.37
C TRP A 34 -12.59 -8.16 15.58
N GLU A 35 -11.47 -7.79 16.18
CA GLU A 35 -10.38 -7.11 15.48
C GLU A 35 -9.71 -8.04 14.45
N ASN A 36 -9.42 -9.29 14.82
CA ASN A 36 -8.86 -10.28 13.89
C ASN A 36 -9.83 -10.59 12.75
N VAL A 37 -11.13 -10.73 13.07
CA VAL A 37 -12.18 -10.92 12.07
C VAL A 37 -12.26 -9.72 11.13
N ALA A 38 -12.25 -8.49 11.66
CA ALA A 38 -12.28 -7.28 10.84
C ALA A 38 -11.03 -7.16 9.95
N ILE A 39 -9.85 -7.52 10.45
CA ILE A 39 -8.62 -7.56 9.67
C ILE A 39 -8.72 -8.60 8.56
N LEU A 40 -9.22 -9.80 8.85
CA LEU A 40 -9.43 -10.84 7.85
C LEU A 40 -10.39 -10.36 6.75
N PHE A 41 -11.50 -9.72 7.13
CA PHE A 41 -12.43 -9.13 6.16
C PHE A 41 -11.76 -8.02 5.33
N ALA A 42 -10.96 -7.15 5.94
CA ALA A 42 -10.23 -6.11 5.21
C ALA A 42 -9.25 -6.73 4.20
N LEU A 43 -8.55 -7.81 4.57
CA LEU A 43 -7.68 -8.56 3.66
C LEU A 43 -8.49 -9.17 2.51
N VAL A 44 -9.66 -9.75 2.77
CA VAL A 44 -10.54 -10.28 1.72
C VAL A 44 -10.99 -9.16 0.77
N VAL A 45 -11.36 -7.99 1.29
CA VAL A 45 -11.69 -6.82 0.45
C VAL A 45 -10.52 -6.40 -0.42
N LEU A 46 -9.30 -6.36 0.12
CA LEU A 46 -8.10 -6.05 -0.67
C LEU A 46 -7.81 -7.11 -1.73
N LEU A 47 -8.02 -8.40 -1.43
CA LEU A 47 -7.84 -9.48 -2.41
C LEU A 47 -8.88 -9.39 -3.53
N ILE A 48 -10.14 -9.09 -3.21
CA ILE A 48 -11.19 -8.85 -4.21
C ILE A 48 -10.84 -7.63 -5.06
N GLY A 49 -10.43 -6.53 -4.42
CA GLY A 49 -10.02 -5.31 -5.11
C GLY A 49 -8.83 -5.54 -6.04
N ALA A 50 -7.82 -6.30 -5.59
CA ALA A 50 -6.66 -6.70 -6.36
C ALA A 50 -7.06 -7.59 -7.55
N TYR A 51 -7.92 -8.58 -7.33
CA TYR A 51 -8.42 -9.45 -8.39
C TYR A 51 -9.00 -8.65 -9.56
N PHE A 52 -9.90 -7.70 -9.28
CA PHE A 52 -10.51 -6.90 -10.35
C PHE A 52 -9.55 -5.92 -11.03
N ARG A 53 -8.53 -5.41 -10.33
CA ARG A 53 -7.56 -4.43 -10.88
C ARG A 53 -6.45 -5.07 -11.69
N PHE A 54 -6.09 -6.32 -11.38
CA PHE A 54 -4.94 -6.99 -12.03
C PHE A 54 -5.35 -8.08 -13.02
N THR A 55 -6.61 -8.51 -13.03
CA THR A 55 -7.10 -9.48 -14.03
C THR A 55 -7.16 -8.84 -15.40
N GLY A 56 -6.48 -9.42 -16.38
CA GLY A 56 -6.49 -8.89 -17.74
C GLY A 56 -5.70 -7.60 -17.89
N LEU A 57 -4.53 -7.49 -17.24
CA LEU A 57 -3.68 -6.29 -17.34
C LEU A 57 -3.38 -5.86 -18.79
N ASN A 58 -3.29 -6.82 -19.73
CA ASN A 58 -3.18 -6.59 -21.17
C ASN A 58 -4.53 -6.80 -21.90
N TRP A 59 -5.62 -6.23 -21.37
CA TRP A 59 -6.98 -6.42 -21.90
C TRP A 59 -7.14 -5.92 -23.35
N ASP A 60 -6.34 -4.94 -23.75
CA ASP A 60 -6.32 -4.35 -25.09
C ASP A 60 -5.30 -5.01 -26.01
N GLY A 61 -4.62 -6.09 -25.61
CA GLY A 61 -3.71 -6.84 -26.48
C GLY A 61 -2.60 -6.01 -27.13
N ASN A 62 -2.09 -4.97 -26.46
CA ASN A 62 -1.13 -3.99 -26.97
C ASN A 62 -1.64 -3.16 -28.18
N TYR A 63 -2.96 -2.90 -28.30
CA TYR A 63 -3.48 -1.98 -29.31
C TYR A 63 -3.31 -0.49 -28.95
N HIS A 64 -3.07 -0.16 -27.67
CA HIS A 64 -2.78 1.21 -27.20
C HIS A 64 -3.86 2.23 -27.57
N LEU A 65 -5.13 1.84 -27.42
CA LEU A 65 -6.28 2.63 -27.86
C LEU A 65 -6.54 3.87 -27.00
N HIS A 66 -6.11 3.86 -25.74
CA HIS A 66 -6.35 4.96 -24.81
C HIS A 66 -5.36 6.11 -25.06
N PRO A 67 -5.82 7.30 -25.46
CA PRO A 67 -4.93 8.36 -25.94
C PRO A 67 -3.96 8.85 -24.86
N ASP A 68 -4.41 9.00 -23.61
CA ASP A 68 -3.56 9.51 -22.53
C ASP A 68 -2.52 8.47 -22.10
N GLU A 69 -2.88 7.19 -22.08
CA GLU A 69 -1.94 6.11 -21.75
C GLU A 69 -0.90 6.00 -22.86
N ARG A 70 -1.34 6.09 -24.12
CA ARG A 70 -0.45 6.09 -25.27
C ARG A 70 0.54 7.25 -25.20
N PHE A 71 0.08 8.44 -24.84
CA PHE A 71 0.94 9.60 -24.64
C PHE A 71 1.94 9.37 -23.52
N LEU A 72 1.50 8.92 -22.34
CA LEU A 72 2.39 8.63 -21.21
C LEU A 72 3.41 7.56 -21.55
N THR A 73 3.01 6.51 -22.25
CA THR A 73 3.90 5.45 -22.76
C THR A 73 5.00 6.03 -23.65
N ILE A 74 4.65 6.88 -24.63
CA ILE A 74 5.62 7.57 -25.49
C ILE A 74 6.60 8.39 -24.63
N VAL A 75 6.10 9.17 -23.69
CA VAL A 75 6.94 10.02 -22.83
C VAL A 75 7.87 9.16 -21.97
N THR A 76 7.38 8.12 -21.27
CA THR A 76 8.20 7.31 -20.36
C THR A 76 9.30 6.55 -21.08
N THR A 77 9.06 6.08 -22.30
CA THR A 77 10.10 5.38 -23.09
C THR A 77 11.30 6.28 -23.41
N GLN A 78 11.09 7.59 -23.54
CA GLN A 78 12.13 8.58 -23.85
C GLN A 78 12.89 9.09 -22.62
N LEU A 79 12.34 8.89 -21.41
CA LEU A 79 13.03 9.25 -20.18
C LEU A 79 14.24 8.35 -19.95
N GLN A 80 15.28 8.90 -19.32
CA GLN A 80 16.47 8.15 -18.93
C GLN A 80 16.77 8.36 -17.45
N PRO A 81 17.28 7.34 -16.72
CA PRO A 81 17.71 7.51 -15.34
C PRO A 81 18.68 8.67 -15.17
N ALA A 82 18.49 9.48 -14.14
CA ALA A 82 19.43 10.55 -13.84
C ALA A 82 20.79 9.99 -13.44
N SER A 83 21.86 10.63 -13.92
CA SER A 83 23.25 10.25 -13.62
C SER A 83 23.62 10.45 -12.14
N SER A 84 22.94 11.37 -11.47
CA SER A 84 23.15 11.70 -10.06
C SER A 84 21.91 12.36 -9.47
N LEU A 85 21.80 12.38 -8.13
CA LEU A 85 20.72 13.08 -7.43
C LEU A 85 20.71 14.58 -7.77
N THR A 86 21.88 15.20 -7.89
CA THR A 86 22.00 16.63 -8.26
C THR A 86 21.46 16.88 -9.66
N ASN A 87 21.76 16.02 -10.63
CA ASN A 87 21.19 16.13 -11.98
C ASN A 87 19.67 15.93 -11.97
N TYR A 88 19.15 15.01 -11.15
CA TYR A 88 17.70 14.84 -10.98
C TYR A 88 17.02 16.11 -10.44
N LEU A 89 17.61 16.75 -9.42
CA LEU A 89 17.06 17.96 -8.80
C LEU A 89 17.21 19.22 -9.68
N ARG A 90 18.08 19.19 -10.70
CA ARG A 90 18.21 20.28 -11.67
C ARG A 90 17.18 20.14 -12.78
N THR A 91 16.06 20.83 -12.62
CA THR A 91 14.93 20.78 -13.58
C THR A 91 15.35 21.06 -15.04
N SER A 92 16.29 21.98 -15.28
CA SER A 92 16.77 22.34 -16.62
C SER A 92 17.69 21.30 -17.28
N GLU A 93 18.24 20.36 -16.51
CA GLU A 93 19.22 19.37 -16.98
C GLU A 93 18.74 17.93 -16.85
N SER A 94 17.77 17.66 -15.97
CA SER A 94 17.35 16.31 -15.64
C SER A 94 16.82 15.57 -16.86
N THR A 95 17.38 14.40 -17.15
CA THR A 95 16.88 13.49 -18.20
C THR A 95 15.54 12.85 -17.87
N LEU A 96 15.14 12.92 -16.60
CA LEU A 96 13.83 12.47 -16.12
C LEU A 96 12.77 13.55 -16.28
N ASN A 97 13.12 14.77 -16.67
CA ASN A 97 12.15 15.82 -16.98
C ASN A 97 11.70 15.68 -18.45
N PRO A 98 10.41 15.39 -18.74
CA PRO A 98 9.91 15.25 -20.11
C PRO A 98 10.22 16.45 -21.01
N TYR A 99 10.21 17.67 -20.47
CA TYR A 99 10.54 18.88 -21.21
C TYR A 99 11.95 18.85 -21.81
N ASN A 100 12.93 18.23 -21.13
CA ASN A 100 14.31 18.10 -21.60
C ASN A 100 14.47 16.97 -22.63
N GLN A 101 13.46 16.11 -22.79
CA GLN A 101 13.39 15.04 -23.79
C GLN A 101 12.52 15.42 -24.99
N GLY A 102 12.24 16.71 -25.19
CA GLY A 102 11.42 17.20 -26.31
C GLY A 102 9.91 17.01 -26.12
N GLN A 103 9.44 16.63 -24.93
CA GLN A 103 8.02 16.44 -24.62
C GLN A 103 7.39 17.73 -24.07
N GLY A 104 7.38 18.79 -24.89
CA GLY A 104 6.92 20.13 -24.49
C GLY A 104 5.43 20.24 -24.13
N PHE A 105 4.61 19.26 -24.51
CA PHE A 105 3.18 19.21 -24.20
C PHE A 105 2.85 18.38 -22.93
N TYR A 106 3.85 17.93 -22.18
CA TYR A 106 3.62 17.15 -20.96
C TYR A 106 3.10 18.03 -19.82
N VAL A 107 1.84 17.83 -19.41
CA VAL A 107 1.15 18.70 -18.43
C VAL A 107 1.04 18.12 -17.01
N TYR A 108 1.54 16.91 -16.78
CA TYR A 108 1.39 16.22 -15.49
C TYR A 108 2.61 16.41 -14.58
N GLY A 109 2.51 15.93 -13.33
CA GLY A 109 3.63 15.89 -12.41
C GLY A 109 4.70 14.87 -12.82
N ASN A 110 5.97 15.11 -12.50
CA ASN A 110 7.06 14.23 -12.95
C ASN A 110 7.26 12.97 -12.08
N PHE A 111 6.71 12.96 -10.86
CA PHE A 111 6.95 11.89 -9.89
C PHE A 111 6.49 10.50 -10.37
N PRO A 112 5.24 10.30 -10.85
CA PRO A 112 4.81 8.98 -11.32
C PRO A 112 5.64 8.45 -12.49
N MET A 113 6.03 9.33 -13.41
CA MET A 113 6.89 8.97 -14.55
C MET A 113 8.28 8.56 -14.12
N THR A 114 8.83 9.29 -13.15
CA THR A 114 10.13 8.96 -12.55
C THR A 114 10.10 7.59 -11.90
N VAL A 115 9.09 7.32 -11.07
CA VAL A 115 8.92 6.01 -10.41
C VAL A 115 8.76 4.89 -11.44
N THR A 116 7.91 5.10 -12.45
CA THR A 116 7.67 4.13 -13.52
C THR A 116 8.96 3.83 -14.29
N ARG A 117 9.75 4.85 -14.64
CA ARG A 117 11.01 4.67 -15.37
C ARG A 117 12.04 3.89 -14.54
N TYR A 118 12.21 4.22 -13.27
CA TYR A 118 13.14 3.49 -12.41
C TYR A 118 12.69 2.04 -12.16
N ALA A 119 11.39 1.80 -11.98
CA ALA A 119 10.85 0.46 -11.86
C ALA A 119 11.07 -0.36 -13.15
N ALA A 120 10.84 0.25 -14.32
CA ALA A 120 11.09 -0.38 -15.62
C ALA A 120 12.57 -0.80 -15.79
N GLU A 121 13.50 0.07 -15.42
CA GLU A 121 14.94 -0.21 -15.44
C GLU A 121 15.32 -1.35 -14.49
N LEU A 122 14.80 -1.32 -13.27
CA LEU A 122 15.05 -2.35 -12.26
C LEU A 122 14.57 -3.72 -12.75
N ILE A 123 13.33 -3.80 -13.21
CA ILE A 123 12.73 -5.06 -13.68
C ILE A 123 13.47 -5.55 -14.92
N THR A 124 13.74 -4.68 -15.90
CA THR A 124 14.46 -5.06 -17.12
C THR A 124 15.85 -5.62 -16.81
N ARG A 125 16.60 -4.99 -15.89
CA ARG A 125 17.92 -5.49 -15.45
C ARG A 125 17.82 -6.81 -14.71
N ALA A 126 16.85 -6.96 -13.81
CA ALA A 126 16.63 -8.22 -13.12
C ALA A 126 16.32 -9.36 -14.10
N CYS A 127 15.45 -9.09 -15.09
CA CYS A 127 15.11 -10.04 -16.15
C CYS A 127 16.34 -10.42 -16.99
N SER A 128 17.18 -9.46 -17.40
CA SER A 128 18.37 -9.74 -18.20
C SER A 128 19.40 -10.57 -17.43
N THR A 129 19.64 -10.25 -16.15
CA THR A 129 20.55 -11.04 -15.30
C THR A 129 20.04 -12.47 -15.10
N LEU A 130 18.73 -12.66 -14.92
CA LEU A 130 18.15 -14.00 -14.81
C LEU A 130 18.26 -14.80 -16.12
N ALA A 131 18.09 -14.14 -17.27
CA ALA A 131 18.23 -14.76 -18.59
C ALA A 131 19.69 -15.19 -18.87
N GLU A 132 20.66 -14.35 -18.54
CA GLU A 132 22.09 -14.67 -18.68
C GLU A 132 22.51 -15.89 -17.86
N ASN A 133 21.93 -16.06 -16.67
CA ASN A 133 22.20 -17.21 -15.79
C ASN A 133 21.54 -18.51 -16.26
N ASN A 134 20.50 -18.46 -17.10
CA ASN A 134 19.75 -19.64 -17.59
C ASN A 134 19.44 -19.57 -19.10
N PRO A 135 20.45 -19.68 -19.98
CA PRO A 135 20.28 -19.46 -21.42
C PRO A 135 19.51 -20.56 -22.17
N ALA A 136 19.25 -21.71 -21.53
CA ALA A 136 18.51 -22.82 -22.12
C ALA A 136 16.98 -22.70 -21.95
N GLU A 137 16.51 -21.72 -21.18
CA GLU A 137 15.09 -21.49 -20.91
C GLU A 137 14.57 -20.30 -21.73
N PRO A 138 13.25 -20.24 -22.01
CA PRO A 138 12.66 -19.02 -22.56
C PRO A 138 12.99 -17.83 -21.66
N PRO A 139 13.06 -16.60 -22.21
CA PRO A 139 13.36 -15.42 -21.42
C PRO A 139 12.39 -15.33 -20.23
N PRO A 140 12.88 -15.04 -19.02
CA PRO A 140 12.08 -15.08 -17.79
C PRO A 140 10.97 -14.02 -17.78
N CYS A 141 11.09 -13.01 -18.65
CA CYS A 141 10.15 -11.92 -18.76
C CYS A 141 9.67 -11.79 -20.22
N PRO A 142 8.36 -11.64 -20.45
CA PRO A 142 7.80 -11.56 -21.79
C PRO A 142 8.03 -10.21 -22.49
N TYR A 143 8.42 -9.18 -21.73
CA TYR A 143 8.61 -7.83 -22.24
C TYR A 143 9.91 -7.20 -21.73
N VAL A 144 10.45 -6.28 -22.52
CA VAL A 144 11.44 -5.30 -22.07
C VAL A 144 10.68 -4.12 -21.48
N TYR A 145 10.72 -3.95 -20.16
CA TYR A 145 9.88 -2.97 -19.46
C TYR A 145 10.29 -1.50 -19.68
N THR A 146 11.49 -1.24 -20.22
CA THR A 146 11.89 0.09 -20.70
C THR A 146 11.40 0.41 -22.11
N ALA A 147 10.90 -0.59 -22.85
CA ALA A 147 10.36 -0.45 -24.20
C ALA A 147 8.86 -0.16 -24.16
N TYR A 148 8.32 0.22 -25.32
CA TYR A 148 6.95 0.70 -25.50
C TYR A 148 5.87 -0.26 -24.96
N ASP A 149 5.91 -1.53 -25.38
CA ASP A 149 4.90 -2.51 -24.94
C ASP A 149 5.11 -2.99 -23.50
N GLY A 150 6.33 -2.89 -22.96
CA GLY A 150 6.58 -3.28 -21.57
C GLY A 150 6.18 -2.17 -20.58
N VAL A 151 6.49 -0.92 -20.90
CA VAL A 151 6.36 0.19 -19.94
C VAL A 151 4.90 0.52 -19.62
N HIS A 152 3.98 0.41 -20.58
CA HIS A 152 2.57 0.68 -20.33
C HIS A 152 1.94 -0.39 -19.43
N LEU A 153 2.29 -1.67 -19.60
CA LEU A 153 1.83 -2.75 -18.71
C LEU A 153 2.33 -2.54 -17.28
N LEU A 154 3.58 -2.11 -17.12
CA LEU A 154 4.10 -1.72 -15.80
C LEU A 154 3.33 -0.52 -15.24
N GLY A 155 3.02 0.47 -16.07
CA GLY A 155 2.21 1.63 -15.71
C GLY A 155 0.81 1.25 -15.23
N ARG A 156 0.13 0.32 -15.90
CA ARG A 156 -1.15 -0.25 -15.45
C ARG A 156 -1.03 -0.98 -14.11
N PHE A 157 0.02 -1.79 -13.96
CA PHE A 157 0.28 -2.49 -12.69
C PHE A 157 0.46 -1.49 -11.54
N LEU A 158 1.25 -0.44 -11.74
CA LEU A 158 1.42 0.61 -10.74
C LEU A 158 0.10 1.34 -10.47
N SER A 159 -0.68 1.66 -11.49
CA SER A 159 -1.99 2.32 -11.34
C SER A 159 -2.96 1.49 -10.49
N GLY A 160 -3.05 0.18 -10.74
CA GLY A 160 -3.81 -0.75 -9.90
C GLY A 160 -3.28 -0.88 -8.47
N LEU A 161 -1.95 -0.82 -8.28
CA LEU A 161 -1.35 -0.82 -6.93
C LEU A 161 -1.71 0.45 -6.15
N LEU A 162 -1.62 1.62 -6.78
CA LEU A 162 -1.99 2.90 -6.16
C LEU A 162 -3.48 2.95 -5.85
N ASP A 163 -4.34 2.42 -6.73
CA ASP A 163 -5.78 2.35 -6.45
C ASP A 163 -6.08 1.40 -5.28
N LEU A 164 -5.33 0.30 -5.14
CA LEU A 164 -5.45 -0.59 -3.98
C LEU A 164 -5.01 0.09 -2.67
N PHE A 165 -4.02 0.99 -2.72
CA PHE A 165 -3.72 1.85 -1.58
C PHE A 165 -4.89 2.78 -1.26
N SER A 166 -5.57 3.37 -2.25
CA SER A 166 -6.78 4.16 -2.00
C SER A 166 -7.86 3.34 -1.27
N VAL A 167 -8.07 2.07 -1.65
CA VAL A 167 -8.98 1.15 -0.94
C VAL A 167 -8.55 0.92 0.51
N PHE A 168 -7.27 0.64 0.74
CA PHE A 168 -6.72 0.43 2.09
C PHE A 168 -6.85 1.68 2.97
N PHE A 169 -6.47 2.85 2.48
CA PHE A 169 -6.56 4.09 3.25
C PHE A 169 -8.01 4.54 3.47
N THR A 170 -8.93 4.24 2.54
CA THR A 170 -10.37 4.45 2.74
C THR A 170 -10.89 3.61 3.91
N PHE A 171 -10.46 2.36 4.03
CA PHE A 171 -10.75 1.54 5.22
C PHE A 171 -10.24 2.21 6.50
N LEU A 172 -8.99 2.70 6.51
CA LEU A 172 -8.40 3.34 7.69
C LEU A 172 -9.15 4.62 8.09
N ILE A 173 -9.56 5.45 7.12
CA ILE A 173 -10.36 6.66 7.36
C ILE A 173 -11.71 6.28 7.97
N GLY A 174 -12.46 5.37 7.34
CA GLY A 174 -13.77 4.94 7.83
C GLY A 174 -13.68 4.30 9.22
N ARG A 175 -12.64 3.48 9.46
CA ARG A 175 -12.35 2.89 10.78
C ARG A 175 -12.14 3.96 11.84
N ARG A 176 -11.37 5.02 11.52
CA ARG A 176 -11.02 6.08 12.46
C ARG A 176 -12.20 6.99 12.80
N LEU A 177 -13.07 7.26 11.83
CA LEU A 177 -14.22 8.17 12.00
C LEU A 177 -15.46 7.48 12.61
N TYR A 178 -15.78 6.27 12.16
CA TYR A 178 -17.06 5.61 12.47
C TYR A 178 -16.92 4.13 12.89
N GLY A 179 -15.70 3.65 13.10
CA GLY A 179 -15.42 2.29 13.52
C GLY A 179 -15.28 1.29 12.37
N TRP A 180 -14.89 0.05 12.72
CA TRP A 180 -14.44 -0.96 11.76
C TRP A 180 -15.51 -1.35 10.72
N LYS A 181 -16.80 -1.39 11.09
CA LYS A 181 -17.90 -1.72 10.16
C LYS A 181 -18.01 -0.72 9.02
N ALA A 182 -17.95 0.57 9.36
CA ALA A 182 -18.01 1.65 8.38
C ALA A 182 -16.77 1.64 7.48
N GLY A 183 -15.59 1.41 8.05
CA GLY A 183 -14.35 1.23 7.27
C GLY A 183 -14.45 0.09 6.28
N LEU A 184 -14.92 -1.09 6.69
CA LEU A 184 -15.08 -2.26 5.83
C LEU A 184 -16.09 -2.02 4.71
N LEU A 185 -17.24 -1.41 5.03
CA LEU A 185 -18.24 -1.10 4.03
C LEU A 185 -17.71 -0.07 3.02
N ALA A 186 -17.06 0.99 3.48
CA ALA A 186 -16.51 2.03 2.62
C ALA A 186 -15.42 1.47 1.67
N SER A 187 -14.50 0.66 2.19
CA SER A 187 -13.47 0.05 1.35
C SER A 187 -14.03 -1.01 0.40
N LEU A 188 -15.04 -1.78 0.81
CA LEU A 188 -15.72 -2.74 -0.07
C LEU A 188 -16.42 -2.01 -1.23
N LEU A 189 -17.14 -0.93 -0.94
CA LEU A 189 -17.79 -0.12 -1.98
C LEU A 189 -16.77 0.45 -2.98
N LEU A 190 -15.63 0.96 -2.49
CA LEU A 190 -14.56 1.46 -3.37
C LEU A 190 -13.86 0.33 -4.14
N ALA A 191 -13.64 -0.83 -3.52
CA ALA A 191 -13.02 -1.98 -4.15
C ALA A 191 -13.84 -2.52 -5.32
N LEU A 192 -15.18 -2.43 -5.23
CA LEU A 192 -16.14 -2.89 -6.25
C LEU A 192 -16.59 -1.78 -7.21
N ALA A 193 -16.16 -0.53 -7.00
CA ALA A 193 -16.59 0.57 -7.84
C ALA A 193 -16.03 0.44 -9.26
N VAL A 194 -16.91 0.47 -10.26
CA VAL A 194 -16.57 0.25 -11.67
C VAL A 194 -15.56 1.28 -12.19
N MET A 195 -15.74 2.55 -11.86
CA MET A 195 -14.89 3.62 -12.38
C MET A 195 -13.43 3.52 -11.86
N PRO A 196 -13.15 3.36 -10.54
CA PRO A 196 -11.80 3.08 -10.06
C PRO A 196 -11.17 1.81 -10.64
N ILE A 197 -11.95 0.73 -10.79
CA ILE A 197 -11.48 -0.49 -11.45
C ILE A 197 -11.06 -0.18 -12.88
N GLN A 198 -11.90 0.50 -13.66
CA GLN A 198 -11.61 0.87 -15.04
C GLN A 198 -10.34 1.74 -15.14
N GLN A 199 -10.20 2.77 -14.32
CA GLN A 199 -9.02 3.65 -14.33
C GLN A 199 -7.74 2.89 -13.97
N SER A 200 -7.82 1.90 -13.08
CA SER A 200 -6.69 1.04 -12.72
C SER A 200 -6.13 0.22 -13.89
N HIS A 201 -6.93 0.01 -14.94
CA HIS A 201 -6.55 -0.72 -16.15
C HIS A 201 -5.89 0.15 -17.22
N PHE A 202 -5.63 1.42 -16.92
CA PHE A 202 -4.90 2.32 -17.80
C PHE A 202 -3.68 2.87 -17.06
N PHE A 203 -2.58 3.06 -17.78
CA PHE A 203 -1.46 3.84 -17.27
C PHE A 203 -1.82 5.33 -17.34
N THR A 204 -2.29 5.88 -16.21
CA THR A 204 -2.68 7.29 -16.05
C THR A 204 -2.09 7.91 -14.78
N MET A 205 -2.26 9.22 -14.63
CA MET A 205 -1.77 9.97 -13.46
C MET A 205 -2.82 10.11 -12.35
N ASP A 206 -4.08 9.81 -12.66
CA ASP A 206 -5.24 10.01 -11.80
C ASP A 206 -5.21 9.08 -10.58
N ASN A 207 -4.88 7.80 -10.75
CA ASN A 207 -4.76 6.85 -9.63
C ASN A 207 -3.65 7.25 -8.65
N TRP A 208 -2.55 7.82 -9.15
CA TRP A 208 -1.48 8.36 -8.31
C TRP A 208 -1.97 9.55 -7.48
N ALA A 209 -2.63 10.51 -8.12
CA ALA A 209 -3.19 11.67 -7.44
C ALA A 209 -4.23 11.25 -6.40
N ALA A 210 -5.17 10.38 -6.77
CA ALA A 210 -6.23 9.87 -5.89
C ALA A 210 -5.65 9.17 -4.66
N ALA A 211 -4.65 8.30 -4.84
CA ALA A 211 -4.00 7.60 -3.74
C ALA A 211 -3.28 8.55 -2.79
N LEU A 212 -2.46 9.46 -3.31
CA LEU A 212 -1.74 10.44 -2.50
C LEU A 212 -2.69 11.37 -1.76
N THR A 213 -3.76 11.84 -2.41
CA THR A 213 -4.80 12.65 -1.76
C THR A 213 -5.52 11.86 -0.67
N THR A 214 -5.85 10.59 -0.89
CA THR A 214 -6.49 9.73 0.12
C THR A 214 -5.58 9.52 1.33
N ILE A 215 -4.28 9.33 1.11
CA ILE A 215 -3.28 9.26 2.17
C ILE A 215 -3.21 10.57 2.94
N THR A 216 -3.20 11.72 2.25
CA THR A 216 -3.22 13.04 2.88
C THR A 216 -4.46 13.21 3.76
N LEU A 217 -5.64 12.86 3.26
CA LEU A 217 -6.89 12.90 4.04
C LEU A 217 -6.81 12.00 5.28
N TYR A 218 -6.28 10.79 5.14
CA TYR A 218 -6.05 9.92 6.29
C TYR A 218 -5.12 10.56 7.33
N THR A 219 -4.01 11.17 6.91
CA THR A 219 -3.09 11.84 7.85
C THR A 219 -3.75 13.03 8.55
N ALA A 220 -4.59 13.80 7.85
CA ALA A 220 -5.37 14.89 8.45
C ALA A 220 -6.38 14.37 9.48
N VAL A 221 -7.14 13.33 9.14
CA VAL A 221 -8.10 12.67 10.05
C VAL A 221 -7.39 12.04 11.26
N ARG A 222 -6.15 11.58 11.09
CA ARG A 222 -5.36 11.01 12.18
C ARG A 222 -4.80 12.09 13.12
N ALA A 223 -4.48 13.26 12.61
CA ALA A 223 -3.93 14.38 13.37
C ALA A 223 -4.99 15.13 14.20
N ALA A 224 -6.26 15.09 13.77
CA ALA A 224 -7.42 15.59 14.52
C ALA A 224 -7.85 14.64 15.64
#